data_AF-A0A453H6I6-F1
#
_entry.id   AF-A0A453H6I6-F1
#
_cell.length_a   1.000
_cell.length_b   1.000
_cell.length_c   1.000
_cell.angle_alpha   90.00
_cell.angle_beta   90.00
_cell.angle_gamma   90.00
#
_symmetry.space_group_name_H-M   'P 1'
#
loop_
_entity.id
_entity.type
_entity.pdbx_description
1 polymer ?
#
loop_
_entity_poly.entity_id
_entity_poly.type
_entity_poly.pdbx_seq_one_letter_code
_entity_poly.pdbx_strand_id
1 'polypeptide(L)'
;VDTSLAIVSYLALQGEPFRGHDESTSSLNKGNFLELLDWVKERIPEVKVAFDELCPKNAQMTSGKIQKILVSHCANAVTKAIKEEMGDCLFSVLIDECRDISVKEQMAVVIRYLSKQGETIERFLGIKHVPDTTSASLKKALLEVFAKHGLVVARLRGQGYDGASNMRGEFNGLQKLIRDENPYAFYIHCFAHQLQLVVVAVSRCCKGVEDFFEYVTMISNLSTSSCKRKDKLLDKQKQVLLDKAGGLVHQMETFSFVFILKMMLKILRMTNDLSLLLQKKDQNVVQAMSLVTDVRTRLINWRNDGWEPLL
;
A
#
# COMPACT_ATOMS: atom_id res chain seq x y z
N VAL A 1 9.92 -29.53 12.01
CA VAL A 1 9.97 -28.56 10.88
C VAL A 1 8.58 -28.38 10.29
N ASP A 2 7.92 -29.45 9.86
CA ASP A 2 6.64 -29.40 9.14
C ASP A 2 5.55 -28.64 9.91
N THR A 3 5.39 -28.89 11.21
CA THR A 3 4.44 -28.15 12.06
C THR A 3 4.71 -26.64 12.05
N SER A 4 5.96 -26.23 12.27
CA SER A 4 6.33 -24.81 12.25
C SER A 4 6.10 -24.19 10.88
N LEU A 5 6.42 -24.92 9.80
CA LEU A 5 6.21 -24.46 8.44
C LEU A 5 4.72 -24.31 8.11
N ALA A 6 3.88 -25.25 8.56
CA ALA A 6 2.44 -25.19 8.39
C ALA A 6 1.83 -23.98 9.10
N ILE A 7 2.24 -23.72 10.34
CA ILE A 7 1.80 -22.53 11.10
C ILE A 7 2.26 -21.25 10.40
N VAL A 8 3.52 -21.16 9.98
CA VAL A 8 4.04 -20.00 9.24
C VAL A 8 3.25 -19.78 7.95
N SER A 9 2.97 -20.84 7.20
CA SER A 9 2.24 -20.75 5.94
C SER A 9 0.80 -20.31 6.15
N TYR A 10 0.15 -20.83 7.20
CA TYR A 10 -1.20 -20.41 7.60
C TYR A 10 -1.25 -18.93 7.96
N LEU A 11 -0.36 -18.47 8.84
CA LEU A 11 -0.31 -17.06 9.27
C LEU A 11 -0.01 -16.13 8.09
N ALA A 12 0.93 -16.52 7.23
CA ALA A 12 1.25 -15.77 6.02
C ALA A 12 0.07 -15.69 5.05
N LEU A 13 -0.68 -16.78 4.88
CA LEU A 13 -1.86 -16.83 4.02
C LEU A 13 -3.00 -15.94 4.54
N GLN A 14 -3.16 -15.86 5.86
CA GLN A 14 -4.19 -15.01 6.49
C GLN A 14 -3.75 -13.55 6.66
N GLY A 15 -2.46 -13.23 6.48
CA GLY A 15 -1.93 -11.89 6.74
C GLY A 15 -1.84 -11.55 8.23
N GLU A 16 -1.76 -12.56 9.09
CA GLU A 16 -1.76 -12.40 10.54
C GLU A 16 -0.34 -12.13 11.09
N PRO A 17 -0.20 -11.33 12.16
CA PRO A 17 1.08 -11.14 12.82
C PRO A 17 1.54 -12.44 13.47
N PHE A 18 2.86 -12.66 13.47
CA PHE A 18 3.44 -13.90 13.99
C PHE A 18 3.72 -13.80 15.49
N ARG A 19 4.19 -12.62 15.92
CA ARG A 19 4.78 -12.39 17.24
C ARG A 19 3.86 -11.61 18.15
N GLY A 20 3.91 -11.95 19.43
CA GLY A 20 3.24 -11.20 20.49
C GLY A 20 4.08 -10.01 20.97
N HIS A 21 3.44 -9.11 21.72
CA HIS A 21 4.17 -8.05 22.43
C HIS A 21 5.06 -8.62 23.54
N ASP A 22 4.60 -9.68 24.21
CA ASP A 22 5.35 -10.45 25.19
C ASP A 22 5.25 -11.95 24.87
N GLU A 23 6.38 -12.57 24.53
CA GLU A 23 6.50 -14.00 24.23
C GLU A 23 7.00 -14.80 25.45
N SER A 24 7.03 -14.19 26.64
CA SER A 24 7.43 -14.84 27.89
C SER A 24 6.46 -15.97 28.29
N THR A 25 6.95 -16.93 29.08
CA THR A 25 6.11 -18.03 29.58
C THR A 25 5.00 -17.57 30.52
N SER A 26 5.13 -16.38 31.11
CA SER A 26 4.10 -15.76 31.96
C SER A 26 3.07 -14.95 31.17
N SER A 27 3.28 -14.75 29.87
CA SER A 27 2.35 -14.00 29.03
C SER A 27 1.05 -14.78 28.83
N LEU A 28 -0.08 -14.06 28.93
CA LEU A 28 -1.40 -14.60 28.59
C LEU A 28 -1.59 -14.79 27.07
N ASN A 29 -0.77 -14.12 26.25
CA ASN A 29 -0.78 -14.24 24.80
C ASN A 29 0.64 -14.03 24.26
N LYS A 30 1.28 -15.14 23.87
CA LYS A 30 2.64 -15.17 23.34
C LYS A 30 2.72 -14.85 21.85
N GLY A 31 1.62 -14.42 21.25
CA GLY A 31 1.48 -14.19 19.82
C GLY A 31 1.06 -15.42 19.04
N ASN A 32 0.50 -15.16 17.86
CA ASN A 32 -0.22 -16.16 17.08
C ASN A 32 0.61 -17.40 16.75
N PHE A 33 1.92 -17.27 16.48
CA PHE A 33 2.76 -18.42 16.16
C PHE A 33 2.89 -19.39 17.34
N LEU A 34 3.18 -18.86 18.53
CA LEU A 34 3.39 -19.69 19.73
C LEU A 34 2.07 -20.24 20.26
N GLU A 35 1.00 -19.45 20.23
CA GLU A 35 -0.33 -19.90 20.63
C GLU A 35 -0.86 -21.00 19.70
N LEU A 36 -0.69 -20.87 18.37
CA LEU A 36 -1.04 -21.93 17.44
C LEU A 36 -0.18 -23.19 17.64
N LEU A 37 1.11 -23.02 17.92
CA LEU A 37 1.99 -24.16 18.18
C LEU A 37 1.52 -24.94 19.42
N ASP A 38 1.23 -24.25 20.52
CA ASP A 38 0.72 -24.89 21.74
C ASP A 38 -0.66 -25.54 21.49
N TRP A 39 -1.54 -24.87 20.75
CA TRP A 39 -2.83 -25.42 20.33
C TRP A 39 -2.69 -26.72 19.51
N VAL A 40 -1.67 -26.83 18.65
CA VAL A 40 -1.35 -28.06 17.91
C VAL A 40 -0.78 -29.14 18.83
N LYS A 41 0.12 -28.79 19.76
CA LYS A 41 0.69 -29.76 20.74
C LYS A 41 -0.38 -30.42 21.60
N GLU A 42 -1.44 -29.69 21.95
CA GLU A 42 -2.56 -30.24 22.71
C GLU A 42 -3.34 -31.33 21.96
N ARG A 43 -3.29 -31.31 20.61
CA ARG A 43 -4.09 -32.19 19.74
C ARG A 43 -3.28 -33.29 19.10
N ILE A 44 -1.98 -33.09 18.91
CA ILE A 44 -1.09 -34.03 18.23
C ILE A 44 0.04 -34.42 19.18
N PRO A 45 -0.07 -35.56 19.87
CA PRO A 45 0.91 -36.01 20.86
C PRO A 45 2.35 -36.09 20.31
N GLU A 46 2.52 -36.48 19.05
CA GLU A 46 3.82 -36.58 18.39
C GLU A 46 4.50 -35.21 18.28
N VAL A 47 3.72 -34.16 18.01
CA VAL A 47 4.21 -32.78 17.96
C VAL A 47 4.62 -32.33 19.37
N LYS A 48 3.83 -32.67 20.39
CA LYS A 48 4.17 -32.35 21.77
C LYS A 48 5.50 -32.97 22.19
N VAL A 49 5.65 -34.29 21.98
CA VAL A 49 6.89 -35.01 22.27
C VAL A 49 8.07 -34.42 21.47
N ALA A 50 7.87 -34.13 20.19
CA ALA A 50 8.92 -33.56 19.34
C ALA A 50 9.45 -32.21 19.88
N PHE A 51 8.58 -31.31 20.32
CA PHE A 51 8.97 -29.97 20.76
C PHE A 51 9.38 -29.88 22.23
N ASP A 52 8.74 -30.66 23.10
CA ASP A 52 8.93 -30.55 24.55
C ASP A 52 9.99 -31.53 25.08
N GLU A 53 10.14 -32.71 24.46
CA GLU A 53 11.00 -33.79 24.95
C GLU A 53 12.23 -34.03 24.05
N LEU A 54 12.03 -34.04 22.72
CA LEU A 54 13.08 -34.44 21.76
C LEU A 54 13.93 -33.26 21.26
N CYS A 55 13.36 -32.06 21.16
CA CYS A 55 14.09 -30.89 20.68
C CYS A 55 14.93 -30.25 21.81
N PRO A 56 16.27 -30.18 21.68
CA PRO A 56 17.06 -29.40 22.61
C PRO A 56 16.67 -27.92 22.54
N LYS A 57 16.83 -27.17 23.65
CA LYS A 57 16.35 -25.78 23.78
C LYS A 57 16.82 -24.83 22.66
N ASN A 58 17.97 -25.10 22.04
CA ASN A 58 18.51 -24.32 20.92
C ASN A 58 17.92 -24.70 19.53
N ALA A 59 17.07 -25.72 19.44
CA ALA A 59 16.51 -26.26 18.20
C ALA A 59 14.97 -26.21 18.14
N GLN A 60 14.30 -25.57 19.11
CA GLN A 60 12.83 -25.59 19.24
C GLN A 60 12.06 -24.84 18.12
N MET A 61 12.73 -24.32 17.09
CA MET A 61 12.14 -23.60 15.94
C MET A 61 11.19 -22.42 16.28
N THR A 62 11.10 -22.04 17.55
CA THR A 62 10.15 -21.08 18.10
C THR A 62 10.68 -19.65 18.08
N SER A 63 12.00 -19.46 18.02
CA SER A 63 12.60 -18.12 18.07
C SER A 63 12.19 -17.25 16.87
N GLY A 64 12.02 -15.95 17.11
CA GLY A 64 11.71 -14.99 16.04
C GLY A 64 12.74 -14.99 14.89
N LYS A 65 14.00 -15.36 15.14
CA LYS A 65 15.01 -15.51 14.08
C LYS A 65 14.68 -16.69 13.15
N ILE A 66 14.25 -17.82 13.70
CA ILE A 66 13.87 -19.00 12.91
C ILE A 66 12.56 -18.74 12.18
N GLN A 67 11.58 -18.10 12.82
CA GLN A 67 10.33 -17.70 12.15
C GLN A 67 10.60 -16.84 10.91
N LYS A 68 11.52 -15.86 10.99
CA LYS A 68 11.94 -15.06 9.83
C LYS A 68 12.59 -15.89 8.72
N ILE A 69 13.38 -16.91 9.08
CA ILE A 69 13.98 -17.84 8.12
C ILE A 69 12.90 -18.69 7.44
N LEU A 70 11.92 -19.21 8.19
CA LEU A 70 10.81 -19.97 7.61
C LEU A 70 9.99 -19.11 6.65
N VAL A 71 9.64 -17.88 7.07
CA VAL A 71 8.94 -16.92 6.21
C VAL A 71 9.72 -16.61 4.94
N SER A 72 11.04 -16.44 5.02
CA SER A 72 11.86 -16.17 3.83
C SER A 72 11.89 -17.36 2.87
N HIS A 73 11.88 -18.60 3.39
CA HIS A 73 11.77 -19.79 2.56
C HIS A 73 10.39 -19.93 1.91
N CYS A 74 9.30 -19.65 2.64
CA CYS A 74 7.95 -19.59 2.06
C CYS A 74 7.87 -18.55 0.95
N ALA A 75 8.39 -17.34 1.18
CA ALA A 75 8.43 -16.28 0.16
C ALA A 75 9.23 -16.71 -1.08
N ASN A 76 10.37 -17.36 -0.90
CA ASN A 76 11.17 -17.90 -2.00
C ASN A 76 10.42 -18.98 -2.78
N ALA A 77 9.72 -19.89 -2.09
CA ALA A 77 8.92 -20.94 -2.73
C ALA A 77 7.75 -20.35 -3.54
N VAL A 78 7.03 -19.39 -2.98
CA VAL A 78 5.96 -18.66 -3.69
C VAL A 78 6.51 -17.95 -4.91
N THR A 79 7.65 -17.26 -4.78
CA THR A 79 8.22 -16.54 -5.93
C THR A 79 8.76 -17.48 -7.00
N LYS A 80 9.27 -18.65 -6.61
CA LYS A 80 9.65 -19.71 -7.56
C LYS A 80 8.43 -20.22 -8.33
N ALA A 81 7.32 -20.48 -7.65
CA ALA A 81 6.07 -20.89 -8.28
C ALA A 81 5.54 -19.83 -9.26
N ILE A 82 5.60 -18.54 -8.89
CA ILE A 82 5.27 -17.41 -9.77
C ILE A 82 6.12 -17.42 -11.03
N LYS A 83 7.43 -17.69 -10.89
CA LYS A 83 8.35 -17.75 -12.03
C LYS A 83 8.04 -18.92 -12.95
N GLU A 84 7.75 -20.09 -12.39
CA GLU A 84 7.37 -21.28 -13.15
C GLU A 84 6.04 -21.08 -13.88
N GLU A 85 5.06 -20.42 -13.24
CA GLU A 85 3.78 -20.03 -13.83
C GLU A 85 3.98 -19.08 -15.03
N MET A 86 4.81 -18.06 -14.84
CA MET A 86 5.11 -17.06 -15.87
C MET A 86 5.93 -17.64 -17.04
N GLY A 87 6.86 -18.55 -16.76
CA GLY A 87 7.78 -19.12 -17.75
C GLY A 87 8.51 -18.03 -18.54
N ASP A 88 8.51 -18.17 -19.87
CA ASP A 88 9.06 -17.20 -20.82
C ASP A 88 7.98 -16.26 -21.38
N CYS A 89 7.06 -15.78 -20.55
CA CYS A 89 6.12 -14.74 -20.98
C CYS A 89 6.79 -13.36 -21.02
N LEU A 90 6.25 -12.46 -21.84
CA LEU A 90 6.55 -11.03 -21.74
C LEU A 90 5.75 -10.45 -20.57
N PHE A 91 6.29 -9.44 -19.91
CA PHE A 91 5.66 -8.88 -18.72
C PHE A 91 5.75 -7.35 -18.67
N SER A 92 4.90 -6.74 -17.86
CA SER A 92 4.99 -5.37 -17.41
C SER A 92 5.23 -5.32 -15.91
N VAL A 93 5.78 -4.21 -15.42
CA VAL A 93 5.96 -3.97 -13.99
C VAL A 93 5.02 -2.86 -13.52
N LEU A 94 4.42 -3.04 -12.35
CA LEU A 94 3.74 -2.00 -11.61
C LEU A 94 4.57 -1.70 -10.35
N ILE A 95 4.86 -0.42 -10.12
CA ILE A 95 5.70 0.04 -9.01
C ILE A 95 4.93 1.07 -8.21
N ASP A 96 4.98 0.95 -6.88
CA ASP A 96 4.45 1.94 -5.97
C ASP A 96 5.48 2.25 -4.87
N GLU A 97 5.58 3.53 -4.49
CA GLU A 97 6.51 4.02 -3.49
C GLU A 97 5.75 4.46 -2.24
N CYS A 98 6.19 4.00 -1.08
CA CYS A 98 5.58 4.37 0.19
C CYS A 98 6.62 4.48 1.30
N ARG A 99 6.34 5.32 2.31
CA ARG A 99 7.15 5.46 3.52
C ARG A 99 6.67 4.53 4.61
N ASP A 100 7.61 3.77 5.18
CA ASP A 100 7.31 2.96 6.36
C ASP A 100 7.26 3.80 7.66
N ILE A 101 6.93 3.14 8.78
CA ILE A 101 6.82 3.80 10.11
C ILE A 101 8.14 4.40 10.61
N SER A 102 9.27 3.95 10.06
CA SER A 102 10.61 4.48 10.33
C SER A 102 11.00 5.59 9.35
N VAL A 103 10.05 6.06 8.52
CA VAL A 103 10.23 7.10 7.49
C VAL A 103 11.22 6.67 6.41
N LYS A 104 11.39 5.37 6.21
CA LYS A 104 12.22 4.83 5.13
C LYS A 104 11.36 4.58 3.90
N GLU A 105 11.90 4.96 2.75
CA GLU A 105 11.24 4.74 1.46
C GLU A 105 11.30 3.24 1.09
N GLN A 106 10.17 2.74 0.61
CA GLN A 106 9.97 1.36 0.22
C GLN A 106 9.31 1.33 -1.16
N MET A 107 9.83 0.46 -2.02
CA MET A 107 9.31 0.25 -3.37
C MET A 107 8.63 -1.12 -3.45
N ALA A 108 7.32 -1.12 -3.64
CA ALA A 108 6.55 -2.32 -3.92
C ALA A 108 6.65 -2.66 -5.41
N VAL A 109 6.95 -3.91 -5.74
CA VAL A 109 7.08 -4.38 -7.11
C VAL A 109 6.07 -5.49 -7.39
N VAL A 110 5.21 -5.24 -8.38
CA VAL A 110 4.24 -6.20 -8.90
C VAL A 110 4.57 -6.45 -10.37
N ILE A 111 4.53 -7.70 -10.81
CA ILE A 111 4.58 -8.05 -12.22
C ILE A 111 3.18 -8.34 -12.74
N ARG A 112 2.94 -7.95 -13.98
CA ARG A 112 1.72 -8.21 -14.72
C ARG A 112 2.06 -8.86 -16.05
N TYR A 113 1.47 -10.01 -16.34
CA TYR A 113 1.71 -10.80 -17.55
C TYR A 113 0.43 -11.47 -18.02
N LEU A 114 0.46 -12.09 -19.20
CA LEU A 114 -0.66 -12.87 -19.72
C LEU A 114 -0.45 -14.35 -19.44
N SER A 115 -1.47 -15.02 -18.93
CA SER A 115 -1.50 -16.47 -18.81
C SER A 115 -1.48 -17.13 -20.19
N LYS A 116 -1.28 -18.45 -20.23
CA LYS A 116 -1.38 -19.24 -21.48
C LYS A 116 -2.78 -19.18 -22.10
N GLN A 117 -3.79 -18.84 -21.30
CA GLN A 117 -5.19 -18.68 -21.70
C GLN A 117 -5.50 -17.23 -22.14
N GLY A 118 -4.53 -16.32 -22.09
CA GLY A 118 -4.70 -14.91 -22.46
C GLY A 118 -5.29 -14.04 -21.34
N GLU A 119 -5.36 -14.54 -20.10
CA GLU A 119 -5.88 -13.79 -18.96
C GLU A 119 -4.78 -12.90 -18.36
N THR A 120 -5.16 -11.72 -17.88
CA THR A 120 -4.23 -10.85 -17.16
C THR A 120 -3.96 -11.41 -15.77
N ILE A 121 -2.70 -11.71 -15.48
CA ILE A 121 -2.23 -12.16 -14.18
C ILE A 121 -1.35 -11.09 -13.56
N GLU A 122 -1.61 -10.78 -12.29
CA GLU A 122 -0.78 -9.91 -11.46
C GLU A 122 -0.21 -10.71 -10.29
N ARG A 123 1.10 -10.60 -10.08
CA ARG A 123 1.82 -11.27 -9.00
C ARG A 123 2.73 -10.28 -8.29
N PHE A 124 2.60 -10.20 -6.97
CA PHE A 124 3.48 -9.41 -6.14
C PHE A 124 4.84 -10.11 -6.01
N LEU A 125 5.93 -9.40 -6.28
CA LEU A 125 7.29 -9.94 -6.14
C LEU A 125 7.93 -9.58 -4.81
N GLY A 126 7.55 -8.44 -4.23
CA GLY A 126 8.06 -8.03 -2.93
C GLY A 126 8.15 -6.53 -2.74
N ILE A 127 8.64 -6.16 -1.57
CA ILE A 127 9.01 -4.80 -1.19
C ILE A 127 10.53 -4.72 -1.16
N LYS A 128 11.07 -3.67 -1.77
CA LYS A 128 12.50 -3.36 -1.74
C LYS A 128 12.70 -2.01 -1.09
N HIS A 129 13.50 -2.00 -0.02
CA HIS A 129 13.95 -0.75 0.57
C HIS A 129 14.85 -0.01 -0.41
N VAL A 130 14.56 1.28 -0.58
CA VAL A 130 15.35 2.22 -1.37
C VAL A 130 15.88 3.32 -0.45
N PRO A 131 17.19 3.65 -0.53
CA PRO A 131 17.79 4.65 0.36
C PRO A 131 17.30 6.07 0.05
N ASP A 132 16.94 6.32 -1.20
CA ASP A 132 16.37 7.57 -1.70
C ASP A 132 15.46 7.26 -2.90
N THR A 133 14.63 8.24 -3.26
CA THR A 133 13.68 8.14 -4.38
C THR A 133 14.28 8.65 -5.70
N THR A 134 15.60 8.73 -5.83
CA THR A 134 16.19 9.13 -7.12
C THR A 134 15.97 8.04 -8.16
N SER A 135 15.81 8.45 -9.42
CA SER A 135 15.54 7.54 -10.53
C SER A 135 16.61 6.45 -10.68
N ALA A 136 17.88 6.78 -10.38
CA ALA A 136 18.99 5.83 -10.41
C ALA A 136 18.90 4.79 -9.31
N SER A 137 18.58 5.20 -8.07
CA SER A 137 18.35 4.30 -6.94
C SER A 137 17.16 3.38 -7.17
N LEU A 138 16.06 3.92 -7.70
CA LEU A 138 14.87 3.15 -8.05
C LEU A 138 15.17 2.12 -9.15
N LYS A 139 15.89 2.53 -10.21
CA LYS A 139 16.34 1.61 -11.27
C LYS A 139 17.20 0.49 -10.71
N LYS A 140 18.20 0.83 -9.90
CA LYS A 140 19.07 -0.16 -9.27
C LYS A 140 18.27 -1.15 -8.43
N ALA A 141 17.37 -0.65 -7.59
CA ALA A 141 16.50 -1.49 -6.75
C ALA A 141 15.62 -2.42 -7.60
N LEU A 142 15.08 -1.92 -8.71
CA LEU A 142 14.26 -2.71 -9.62
C LEU A 142 15.08 -3.81 -10.30
N LEU A 143 16.28 -3.48 -10.78
CA LEU A 143 17.20 -4.46 -11.39
C LEU A 143 17.66 -5.52 -10.39
N GLU A 144 17.88 -5.16 -9.12
CA GLU A 144 18.19 -6.13 -8.07
C GLU A 144 17.01 -7.10 -7.82
N VAL A 145 15.77 -6.61 -7.84
CA VAL A 145 14.57 -7.46 -7.75
C VAL A 145 14.50 -8.38 -8.97
N PHE A 146 14.71 -7.85 -10.18
CA PHE A 146 14.72 -8.67 -11.39
C PHE A 146 15.82 -9.73 -11.36
N ALA A 147 17.04 -9.38 -10.99
CA ALA A 147 18.16 -10.31 -10.88
C ALA A 147 17.89 -11.41 -9.85
N LYS A 148 17.35 -11.06 -8.68
CA LYS A 148 16.97 -12.03 -7.63
C LYS A 148 15.97 -13.08 -8.14
N HIS A 149 15.08 -12.68 -9.05
CA HIS A 149 14.03 -13.55 -9.59
C HIS A 149 14.36 -14.10 -10.99
N GLY A 150 15.53 -13.79 -11.54
CA GLY A 150 15.93 -14.19 -12.89
C GLY A 150 15.05 -13.61 -13.99
N LEU A 151 14.52 -12.41 -13.77
CA LEU A 151 13.82 -11.62 -14.78
C LEU A 151 14.82 -10.74 -15.53
N VAL A 152 14.56 -10.47 -16.80
CA VAL A 152 15.43 -9.67 -17.65
C VAL A 152 14.68 -8.51 -18.27
N VAL A 153 15.32 -7.33 -18.31
CA VAL A 153 14.73 -6.09 -18.84
C VAL A 153 14.32 -6.23 -20.30
N ALA A 154 15.04 -7.02 -21.11
CA ALA A 154 14.72 -7.26 -22.52
C ALA A 154 13.31 -7.82 -22.77
N ARG A 155 12.71 -8.49 -21.77
CA ARG A 155 11.37 -9.08 -21.81
C ARG A 155 10.28 -8.17 -21.25
N LEU A 156 10.65 -7.02 -20.69
CA LEU A 156 9.73 -6.01 -20.20
C LEU A 156 9.01 -5.34 -21.38
N ARG A 157 7.71 -5.09 -21.23
CA ARG A 157 6.86 -4.43 -22.26
C ARG A 157 6.06 -3.26 -21.73
N GLY A 158 5.98 -3.10 -20.40
CA GLY A 158 5.28 -1.98 -19.79
C GLY A 158 5.85 -1.63 -18.43
N GLN A 159 5.71 -0.36 -18.07
CA GLN A 159 6.10 0.20 -16.78
C GLN A 159 4.95 1.07 -16.28
N GLY A 160 4.30 0.67 -15.20
CA GLY A 160 3.18 1.39 -14.59
C GLY A 160 3.56 1.93 -13.22
N TYR A 161 3.59 3.25 -13.06
CA TYR A 161 3.83 3.89 -11.77
C TYR A 161 3.35 5.35 -11.79
N ASP A 162 3.49 6.04 -10.67
CA ASP A 162 2.99 7.41 -10.48
C ASP A 162 3.72 8.45 -11.34
N GLY A 163 3.26 9.70 -11.20
CA GLY A 163 3.74 10.84 -11.95
C GLY A 163 4.85 11.62 -11.27
N ALA A 164 5.52 11.07 -10.25
CA ALA A 164 6.62 11.75 -9.58
C ALA A 164 7.75 12.06 -10.57
N SER A 165 8.46 13.17 -10.39
CA SER A 165 9.51 13.61 -11.33
C SER A 165 10.59 12.55 -11.55
N ASN A 166 10.96 11.83 -10.50
CA ASN A 166 11.97 10.77 -10.53
C ASN A 166 11.47 9.51 -11.25
N MET A 167 10.16 9.37 -11.38
CA MET A 167 9.52 8.27 -12.09
C MET A 167 9.24 8.63 -13.55
N ARG A 168 8.45 9.68 -13.76
CA ARG A 168 7.96 10.11 -15.09
C ARG A 168 8.94 10.95 -15.91
N GLY A 169 10.01 11.46 -15.31
CA GLY A 169 10.89 12.46 -15.92
C GLY A 169 11.39 12.05 -17.31
N GLU A 170 11.30 12.96 -18.27
CA GLU A 170 11.61 12.70 -19.69
C GLU A 170 13.10 12.44 -19.93
N PHE A 171 13.97 13.13 -19.19
CA PHE A 171 15.43 13.05 -19.37
C PHE A 171 16.10 12.13 -18.35
N ASN A 172 15.66 12.19 -17.09
CA ASN A 172 16.32 11.50 -15.98
C ASN A 172 15.32 10.69 -15.13
N GLY A 173 14.08 10.50 -15.56
CA GLY A 173 13.12 9.67 -14.82
C GLY A 173 13.39 8.18 -15.00
N LEU A 174 12.89 7.35 -14.08
CA LEU A 174 12.98 5.90 -14.16
C LEU A 174 12.48 5.38 -15.52
N GLN A 175 11.39 5.96 -16.04
CA GLN A 175 10.84 5.55 -17.33
C GLN A 175 11.82 5.70 -18.48
N LYS A 176 12.57 6.80 -18.49
CA LYS A 176 13.58 7.08 -19.51
C LYS A 176 14.74 6.10 -19.36
N LEU A 177 15.25 5.94 -18.14
CA LEU A 177 16.37 5.06 -17.86
C LEU A 177 16.11 3.60 -18.22
N ILE A 178 14.87 3.11 -18.07
CA ILE A 178 14.48 1.76 -18.50
C ILE A 178 14.24 1.71 -20.01
N ARG A 179 13.63 2.75 -20.61
CA ARG A 179 13.42 2.82 -22.07
C ARG A 179 14.71 2.88 -22.86
N ASP A 180 15.76 3.47 -22.30
CA ASP A 180 17.09 3.50 -22.91
C ASP A 180 17.73 2.10 -22.98
N GLU A 181 17.37 1.19 -22.07
CA GLU A 181 17.80 -0.23 -22.13
C GLU A 181 16.85 -1.10 -22.95
N ASN A 182 15.54 -0.79 -22.92
CA ASN A 182 14.53 -1.52 -23.67
C ASN A 182 13.47 -0.54 -24.21
N PRO A 183 13.53 -0.16 -25.50
CA PRO A 183 12.62 0.81 -26.09
C PRO A 183 11.17 0.33 -26.17
N TYR A 184 10.91 -0.97 -25.99
CA TYR A 184 9.57 -1.56 -25.98
C TYR A 184 8.90 -1.54 -24.60
N ALA A 185 9.58 -1.07 -23.55
CA ALA A 185 9.01 -0.96 -22.20
C ALA A 185 8.23 0.37 -22.06
N PHE A 186 6.97 0.39 -22.51
CA PHE A 186 6.16 1.61 -22.52
C PHE A 186 5.76 2.05 -21.12
N TYR A 187 5.93 3.34 -20.82
CA TYR A 187 5.48 3.92 -19.56
C TYR A 187 3.99 4.27 -19.61
N ILE A 188 3.27 3.89 -18.56
CA ILE A 188 1.87 4.25 -18.32
C ILE A 188 1.80 4.95 -16.97
N HIS A 189 1.36 6.20 -16.98
CA HIS A 189 1.10 6.96 -15.76
C HIS A 189 -0.14 6.39 -15.06
N CYS A 190 -0.04 6.13 -13.76
CA CYS A 190 -1.15 5.66 -12.94
C CYS A 190 -2.41 6.54 -13.10
N PHE A 191 -3.49 5.97 -13.66
CA PHE A 191 -4.73 6.69 -13.91
C PHE A 191 -5.41 7.18 -12.62
N ALA A 192 -5.33 6.41 -11.53
CA ALA A 192 -5.86 6.83 -10.23
C ALA A 192 -5.10 8.04 -9.68
N HIS A 193 -3.77 8.06 -9.83
CA HIS A 193 -2.95 9.21 -9.45
C HIS A 193 -3.27 10.43 -10.32
N GLN A 194 -3.45 10.26 -11.63
CA GLN A 194 -3.87 11.35 -12.54
C GLN A 194 -5.22 11.94 -12.14
N LEU A 195 -6.21 11.08 -11.85
CA LEU A 195 -7.52 11.52 -11.37
C LEU A 195 -7.39 12.33 -10.08
N GLN A 196 -6.60 11.84 -9.12
CA GLN A 196 -6.37 12.54 -7.86
C GLN A 196 -5.71 13.91 -8.07
N LEU A 197 -4.72 14.00 -8.97
CA LEU A 197 -4.07 15.29 -9.30
C LEU A 197 -5.07 16.30 -9.89
N VAL A 198 -6.00 15.86 -10.75
CA VAL A 198 -7.05 16.72 -11.30
C VAL A 198 -7.98 17.22 -10.20
N VAL A 199 -8.42 16.34 -9.29
CA VAL A 199 -9.28 16.72 -8.17
C VAL A 199 -8.59 17.76 -7.29
N VAL A 200 -7.32 17.54 -6.92
CA VAL A 200 -6.53 18.47 -6.11
C VAL A 200 -6.35 19.82 -6.81
N ALA A 201 -6.01 19.81 -8.10
CA ALA A 201 -5.81 21.02 -8.88
C ALA A 201 -7.09 21.87 -8.93
N VAL A 202 -8.24 21.25 -9.20
CA VAL A 202 -9.54 21.94 -9.26
C VAL A 202 -9.96 22.45 -7.88
N SER A 203 -9.74 21.67 -6.81
CA SER A 203 -10.04 22.11 -5.44
C SER A 203 -9.29 23.38 -5.05
N ARG A 204 -8.04 23.53 -5.50
CA ARG A 204 -7.23 24.74 -5.25
C ARG A 204 -7.65 25.95 -6.07
N CYS A 205 -8.42 25.78 -7.14
CA CYS A 205 -8.97 26.91 -7.90
C CYS A 205 -10.13 27.61 -7.18
N CYS A 206 -10.70 27.01 -6.12
CA CYS A 206 -11.78 27.59 -5.34
C CYS A 206 -11.28 27.90 -3.92
N LYS A 207 -11.17 29.20 -3.59
CA LYS A 207 -10.59 29.63 -2.30
C LYS A 207 -11.30 29.01 -1.09
N GLY A 208 -12.63 28.95 -1.10
CA GLY A 208 -13.38 28.32 -0.02
C GLY A 208 -13.06 26.83 0.16
N VAL A 209 -12.84 26.09 -0.93
CA VAL A 209 -12.47 24.67 -0.87
C VAL A 209 -11.01 24.50 -0.43
N GLU A 210 -10.11 25.37 -0.90
CA GLU A 210 -8.73 25.42 -0.43
C GLU A 210 -8.67 25.64 1.09
N ASP A 211 -9.32 26.69 1.59
CA ASP A 211 -9.39 27.03 3.01
C ASP A 211 -9.99 25.88 3.82
N PHE A 212 -11.05 25.24 3.31
CA PHE A 212 -11.63 24.05 3.91
C PHE A 212 -10.60 22.92 4.12
N PHE A 213 -9.79 22.60 3.10
CA PHE A 213 -8.76 21.56 3.23
C PHE A 213 -7.61 21.98 4.15
N GLU A 214 -7.28 23.26 4.23
CA GLU A 214 -6.34 23.79 5.24
C GLU A 214 -6.88 23.57 6.65
N TYR A 215 -8.16 23.89 6.91
CA TYR A 215 -8.79 23.63 8.21
C TYR A 215 -8.83 22.15 8.56
N VAL A 216 -9.20 21.27 7.62
CA VAL A 216 -9.18 19.81 7.83
C VAL A 216 -7.77 19.33 8.19
N THR A 217 -6.74 19.87 7.52
CA THR A 217 -5.34 19.54 7.81
C THR A 217 -4.93 20.00 9.20
N MET A 218 -5.33 21.21 9.62
CA MET A 218 -5.08 21.72 10.97
C MET A 218 -5.75 20.85 12.04
N ILE A 219 -7.01 20.45 11.82
CA ILE A 219 -7.76 19.57 12.72
C ILE A 219 -7.05 18.22 12.84
N SER A 220 -6.70 17.59 11.72
CA SER A 220 -6.01 16.29 11.70
C SER A 220 -4.65 16.34 12.43
N ASN A 221 -3.88 17.41 12.21
CA ASN A 221 -2.61 17.63 12.88
C ASN A 221 -2.78 17.81 14.39
N LEU A 222 -3.81 18.51 14.85
CA LEU A 222 -4.12 18.64 16.28
C LEU A 222 -4.51 17.30 16.90
N SER A 223 -5.38 16.53 16.26
CA SER A 223 -5.79 15.20 16.73
C SER A 223 -4.60 14.24 16.81
N THR A 224 -3.77 14.19 15.77
CA THR A 224 -2.59 13.32 15.73
C THR A 224 -1.52 13.74 16.75
N SER A 225 -1.31 15.05 16.90
CA SER A 225 -0.40 15.62 17.91
C SER A 225 -0.86 15.33 19.34
N SER A 226 -2.18 15.41 19.58
CA SER A 226 -2.80 15.16 20.88
C SER A 226 -2.61 13.71 21.32
N CYS A 227 -2.82 12.73 20.42
CA CYS A 227 -2.61 11.32 20.72
C CYS A 227 -1.15 10.98 21.06
N LYS A 228 -0.16 11.56 20.33
CA LYS A 228 1.27 11.37 20.63
C LYS A 228 1.75 12.08 21.91
N ARG A 229 0.99 13.06 22.41
CA ARG A 229 1.36 13.89 23.57
C ARG A 229 0.54 13.60 24.83
N LYS A 230 -0.44 12.70 24.78
CA LYS A 230 -1.16 12.22 25.99
C LYS A 230 -0.21 11.66 27.06
N ASP A 231 0.96 11.15 26.66
CA ASP A 231 1.97 10.66 27.59
C ASP A 231 2.92 11.75 28.13
N LYS A 232 2.90 12.96 27.57
CA LYS A 232 3.82 14.05 27.96
C LYS A 232 3.17 15.41 27.84
N LEU A 233 2.31 15.82 28.77
CA LEU A 233 1.87 17.21 28.82
C LEU A 233 1.71 17.79 30.23
N LEU A 234 2.56 18.80 30.48
CA LEU A 234 2.39 19.87 31.48
C LEU A 234 1.31 20.87 31.02
N ASP A 235 0.59 21.47 31.98
CA ASP A 235 -0.66 22.22 31.77
C ASP A 235 -0.61 23.40 30.78
N LYS A 236 0.54 24.04 30.58
CA LYS A 236 0.66 25.23 29.69
C LYS A 236 0.45 24.92 28.21
N GLN A 237 0.87 23.75 27.75
CA GLN A 237 0.66 23.34 26.35
C GLN A 237 -0.78 22.88 26.09
N LYS A 238 -1.50 22.45 27.14
CA LYS A 238 -2.91 22.06 27.08
C LYS A 238 -3.81 23.25 26.78
N GLN A 239 -3.57 24.41 27.41
CA GLN A 239 -4.38 25.62 27.19
C GLN A 239 -4.27 26.13 25.74
N VAL A 240 -3.06 26.23 25.19
CA VAL A 240 -2.84 26.63 23.78
C VAL A 240 -3.51 25.67 22.80
N LEU A 241 -3.54 24.37 23.12
CA LEU A 241 -4.25 23.37 22.32
C LEU A 241 -5.77 23.53 22.42
N LEU A 242 -6.29 23.84 23.60
CA LEU A 242 -7.72 24.08 23.83
C LEU A 242 -8.21 25.34 23.10
N ASP A 243 -7.44 26.43 23.15
CA ASP A 243 -7.81 27.68 22.47
C ASP A 243 -7.78 27.50 20.94
N LYS A 244 -6.75 26.83 20.40
CA LYS A 244 -6.68 26.47 18.97
C LYS A 244 -7.79 25.51 18.56
N ALA A 245 -8.13 24.54 19.40
CA ALA A 245 -9.22 23.62 19.15
C ALA A 245 -10.58 24.34 19.14
N GLY A 246 -10.82 25.27 20.08
CA GLY A 246 -12.05 26.05 20.16
C GLY A 246 -12.31 26.88 18.90
N GLY A 247 -11.27 27.55 18.37
CA GLY A 247 -11.39 28.30 17.12
C GLY A 247 -11.73 27.41 15.91
N LEU A 248 -11.17 26.20 15.84
CA LEU A 248 -11.47 25.26 14.76
C LEU A 248 -12.85 24.62 14.89
N VAL A 249 -13.30 24.32 16.11
CA VAL A 249 -14.67 23.83 16.35
C VAL A 249 -15.70 24.85 15.87
N HIS A 250 -15.49 26.13 16.18
CA HIS A 250 -16.39 27.18 15.69
C HIS A 250 -16.41 27.24 14.14
N GLN A 251 -15.25 27.09 13.48
CA GLN A 251 -15.20 27.02 12.02
C GLN A 251 -15.97 25.81 11.47
N MET A 252 -15.89 24.65 12.12
CA MET A 252 -16.63 23.44 11.72
C MET A 252 -18.15 23.61 11.81
N GLU A 253 -18.63 24.50 12.67
CA GLU A 253 -20.06 24.81 12.85
C GLU A 253 -20.57 25.86 11.86
N THR A 254 -19.69 26.53 11.11
CA THR A 254 -20.12 27.50 10.10
C THR A 254 -20.87 26.83 8.95
N PHE A 255 -21.91 27.50 8.44
CA PHE A 255 -22.63 27.04 7.24
C PHE A 255 -21.67 26.76 6.07
N SER A 256 -20.72 27.66 5.83
CA SER A 256 -19.72 27.52 4.77
C SER A 256 -18.92 26.23 4.89
N PHE A 257 -18.43 25.89 6.09
CA PHE A 257 -17.69 24.66 6.31
C PHE A 257 -18.56 23.42 6.09
N VAL A 258 -19.77 23.38 6.68
CA VAL A 258 -20.69 22.25 6.55
C VAL A 258 -21.15 22.05 5.10
N PHE A 259 -21.44 23.14 4.40
CA PHE A 259 -21.82 23.13 3.00
C PHE A 259 -20.69 22.57 2.12
N ILE A 260 -19.47 23.10 2.27
CA ILE A 260 -18.30 22.63 1.51
C ILE A 260 -17.97 21.17 1.86
N LEU A 261 -18.08 20.78 3.12
CA LEU A 261 -17.90 19.39 3.56
C LEU A 261 -18.87 18.47 2.81
N LYS A 262 -20.18 18.76 2.83
CA LYS A 262 -21.19 17.94 2.14
C LYS A 262 -20.97 17.91 0.62
N MET A 263 -20.66 19.07 0.03
CA MET A 263 -20.34 19.20 -1.39
C MET A 263 -19.13 18.35 -1.78
N MET A 264 -18.02 18.48 -1.05
CA MET A 264 -16.79 17.74 -1.30
C MET A 264 -16.96 16.24 -1.05
N LEU A 265 -17.73 15.81 -0.04
CA LEU A 265 -18.05 14.41 0.17
C LEU A 265 -18.76 13.80 -1.05
N LYS A 266 -19.70 14.53 -1.66
CA LYS A 266 -20.40 14.07 -2.86
C LYS A 266 -19.46 13.97 -4.07
N ILE A 267 -18.62 14.98 -4.30
CA ILE A 267 -17.62 15.00 -5.38
C ILE A 267 -16.63 13.85 -5.19
N LEU A 268 -16.02 13.74 -4.00
CA LEU A 268 -15.03 12.71 -3.67
C LEU A 268 -15.59 11.30 -3.79
N ARG A 269 -16.87 11.10 -3.44
CA ARG A 269 -17.53 9.80 -3.65
C ARG A 269 -17.61 9.44 -5.13
N MET A 270 -18.05 10.38 -5.99
CA MET A 270 -18.13 10.13 -7.44
C MET A 270 -16.76 9.87 -8.06
N THR A 271 -15.73 10.61 -7.65
CA THR A 271 -14.36 10.40 -8.14
C THR A 271 -13.72 9.15 -7.54
N ASN A 272 -14.09 8.75 -6.33
CA ASN A 272 -13.61 7.51 -5.71
C ASN A 272 -14.17 6.28 -6.44
N ASP A 273 -15.45 6.29 -6.82
CA ASP A 273 -16.03 5.22 -7.66
C ASP A 273 -15.20 5.01 -8.94
N LEU A 274 -14.86 6.12 -9.62
CA LEU A 274 -13.99 6.09 -10.79
C LEU A 274 -12.59 5.58 -10.45
N SER A 275 -11.98 6.08 -9.37
CA SER A 275 -10.65 5.68 -8.92
C SER A 275 -10.56 4.16 -8.69
N LEU A 276 -11.56 3.57 -8.03
CA LEU A 276 -11.62 2.14 -7.78
C LEU A 276 -11.77 1.33 -9.07
N LEU A 277 -12.57 1.81 -10.02
CA LEU A 277 -12.72 1.15 -11.32
C LEU A 277 -11.44 1.22 -12.15
N LEU A 278 -10.72 2.35 -12.13
CA LEU A 278 -9.45 2.52 -12.82
C LEU A 278 -8.33 1.62 -12.27
N GLN A 279 -8.45 1.14 -11.03
CA GLN A 279 -7.49 0.25 -10.38
C GLN A 279 -7.81 -1.24 -10.56
N LYS A 280 -8.91 -1.58 -11.26
CA LYS A 280 -9.24 -2.97 -11.55
C LYS A 280 -8.24 -3.59 -12.54
N LYS A 281 -7.91 -4.87 -12.31
CA LYS A 281 -6.92 -5.61 -13.11
C LYS A 281 -7.35 -5.82 -14.56
N ASP A 282 -8.64 -6.04 -14.78
CA ASP A 282 -9.28 -6.29 -16.07
C ASP A 282 -9.65 -5.00 -16.83
N GLN A 283 -9.35 -3.84 -16.25
CA GLN A 283 -9.65 -2.55 -16.86
C GLN A 283 -8.82 -2.35 -18.15
N ASN A 284 -9.50 -2.00 -19.25
CA ASN A 284 -8.85 -1.56 -20.48
C ASN A 284 -9.08 -0.06 -20.74
N VAL A 285 -8.28 0.51 -21.65
CA VAL A 285 -8.28 1.94 -21.95
C VAL A 285 -9.63 2.42 -22.49
N VAL A 286 -10.31 1.63 -23.33
CA VAL A 286 -11.61 2.00 -23.93
C VAL A 286 -12.68 2.12 -22.84
N GLN A 287 -12.75 1.11 -21.96
CA GLN A 287 -13.65 1.14 -20.81
C GLN A 287 -13.28 2.30 -19.87
N ALA A 288 -11.99 2.55 -19.62
CA ALA A 288 -11.56 3.65 -18.75
C ALA A 288 -12.03 5.01 -19.29
N MET A 289 -11.96 5.23 -20.60
CA MET A 289 -12.46 6.44 -21.26
C MET A 289 -13.98 6.61 -21.12
N SER A 290 -14.74 5.52 -21.24
CA SER A 290 -16.19 5.54 -20.98
C SER A 290 -16.48 5.97 -19.55
N LEU A 291 -15.79 5.37 -18.57
CA LEU A 291 -15.97 5.68 -17.15
C LEU A 291 -15.65 7.15 -16.82
N VAL A 292 -14.61 7.72 -17.43
CA VAL A 292 -14.28 9.15 -17.28
C VAL A 292 -15.41 10.02 -17.85
N THR A 293 -15.98 9.63 -18.99
CA THR A 293 -17.10 10.35 -19.63
C THR A 293 -18.36 10.27 -18.77
N ASP A 294 -18.65 9.12 -18.19
CA ASP A 294 -19.80 8.91 -17.31
C ASP A 294 -19.70 9.77 -16.05
N VAL A 295 -18.52 9.80 -15.42
CA VAL A 295 -18.28 10.61 -14.21
C VAL A 295 -18.34 12.10 -14.53
N ARG A 296 -17.80 12.53 -15.67
CA ARG A 296 -17.95 13.91 -16.15
C ARG A 296 -19.42 14.28 -16.31
N THR A 297 -20.22 13.41 -16.91
CA THR A 297 -21.66 13.62 -17.11
C THR A 297 -22.39 13.71 -15.76
N ARG A 298 -22.09 12.80 -14.82
CA ARG A 298 -22.65 12.84 -13.47
C ARG A 298 -22.32 14.14 -12.73
N LEU A 299 -21.09 14.62 -12.84
CA LEU A 299 -20.66 15.90 -12.24
C LEU A 299 -21.40 17.09 -12.86
N ILE A 300 -21.59 17.11 -14.18
CA ILE A 300 -22.33 18.17 -14.89
C ILE A 300 -23.81 18.17 -14.47
N ASN A 301 -24.46 17.00 -14.46
CA ASN A 301 -25.86 16.88 -14.07
C ASN A 301 -26.06 17.31 -12.62
N TRP A 302 -25.16 16.91 -11.73
CA TRP A 302 -25.22 17.31 -10.32
C TRP A 302 -25.05 18.83 -10.14
N ARG A 303 -24.14 19.45 -10.91
CA ARG A 303 -23.95 20.90 -10.92
C ARG A 303 -25.19 21.65 -11.40
N ASN A 304 -25.90 21.13 -12.40
CA ASN A 304 -27.04 21.82 -12.99
C ASN A 304 -28.31 21.64 -12.16
N ASP A 305 -28.62 20.42 -11.72
CA ASP A 305 -29.95 20.04 -11.22
C ASP A 305 -29.94 19.14 -9.96
N GLY A 306 -28.80 19.01 -9.26
CA GLY A 306 -28.67 18.06 -8.14
C GLY A 306 -28.03 18.61 -6.88
N TRP A 307 -27.77 19.91 -6.81
CA TRP A 307 -27.09 20.57 -5.69
C TRP A 307 -28.07 21.15 -4.67
N GLU A 308 -29.36 21.26 -5.00
CA GLU A 308 -30.42 21.80 -4.16
C GLU A 308 -30.52 21.10 -2.80
N PRO A 309 -30.34 19.77 -2.65
CA PRO A 309 -30.34 19.12 -1.33
C PRO A 309 -29.17 19.50 -0.42
N LEU A 310 -28.19 20.28 -0.91
CA LEU A 310 -27.10 20.82 -0.10
C LEU A 310 -27.43 22.15 0.60
N LEU A 311 -28.43 22.88 0.12
CA LEU A 311 -28.92 24.13 0.72
C LEU A 311 -29.78 23.85 1.96
#